data_AF-A0A1A8LBJ0-F1
#
_entry.id   AF-A0A1A8LBJ0-F1
#
_cell.length_a   1.000
_cell.length_b   1.000
_cell.length_c   1.000
_cell.angle_alpha   90.00
_cell.angle_beta   90.00
_cell.angle_gamma   90.00
#
_symmetry.space_group_name_H-M   'P 1'
#
loop_
_entity.id
_entity.type
_entity.pdbx_description
1 polymer ?
#
loop_
_entity_poly.entity_id
_entity_poly.type
_entity_poly.pdbx_seq_one_letter_code
_entity_poly.pdbx_strand_id
1 'polypeptide(L)'
;TVISTIENILLIVVLISYKRQKFIPKMFFLNLACADLIFTATLPFWATNHLHHWVFGDVSCKFVAAFYFIGLYSSIMIVTAMTVDRFFTVVL
;
A
#
# COMPACT_ATOMS: atom_id res chain seq x y z
N THR A 1 8.02 -2.91 10.68
CA THR A 1 6.69 -3.55 10.70
C THR A 1 5.75 -2.83 11.64
N VAL A 2 5.99 -2.82 12.96
CA VAL A 2 5.05 -2.26 13.96
C VAL A 2 4.68 -0.79 13.74
N ILE A 3 5.67 0.08 13.51
CA ILE A 3 5.43 1.52 13.30
C ILE A 3 4.61 1.74 12.02
N SER A 4 5.02 1.10 10.92
CA SER A 4 4.33 1.20 9.63
C SER A 4 2.90 0.67 9.67
N THR A 5 2.63 -0.43 10.40
CA THR A 5 1.25 -0.90 10.60
C THR A 5 0.41 0.10 11.39
N ILE A 6 0.97 0.71 12.43
CA ILE A 6 0.23 1.68 13.27
C ILE A 6 -0.11 2.93 12.46
N GLU A 7 0.86 3.50 11.73
CA GLU A 7 0.64 4.67 10.89
C GLU A 7 -0.41 4.42 9.82
N ASN A 8 -0.30 3.33 9.05
CA ASN A 8 -1.22 3.05 7.96
C ASN A 8 -2.65 2.74 8.44
N ILE A 9 -2.80 2.03 9.56
CA ILE A 9 -4.11 1.80 10.18
C ILE A 9 -4.73 3.11 10.68
N LEU A 10 -3.93 3.95 11.34
CA LEU A 10 -4.39 5.25 11.82
C LEU A 10 -4.83 6.14 10.66
N LEU A 11 -4.10 6.13 9.54
CA LEU A 11 -4.41 6.88 8.32
C LEU A 11 -5.75 6.43 7.72
N ILE A 12 -6.00 5.12 7.64
CA ILE A 12 -7.28 4.55 7.20
C ILE A 12 -8.43 4.99 8.12
N VAL A 13 -8.26 4.90 9.44
CA VAL A 13 -9.28 5.30 10.42
C VAL A 13 -9.61 6.79 10.30
N VAL A 14 -8.60 7.64 10.15
CA VAL A 14 -8.78 9.09 9.97
C VAL A 14 -9.51 9.37 8.65
N LEU A 15 -9.12 8.74 7.54
CA LEU A 15 -9.78 8.90 6.24
C LEU A 15 -11.27 8.50 6.30
N ILE A 16 -11.60 7.39 6.96
CA ILE A 16 -12.99 6.95 7.13
C ILE A 16 -13.77 7.92 8.02
N SER A 17 -13.15 8.41 9.10
CA SER A 17 -13.76 9.34 10.05
C SER A 17 -14.06 10.72 9.42
N TYR A 18 -13.20 11.21 8.52
CA TYR A 18 -13.39 12.49 7.84
C TYR A 18 -14.34 12.38 6.62
N LYS A 19 -15.64 12.14 6.86
CA LYS A 19 -16.67 11.97 5.79
C LYS A 19 -16.78 13.10 4.75
N ARG A 20 -16.30 14.32 5.03
CA ARG A 20 -16.43 15.50 4.15
C ARG A 20 -15.24 15.84 3.24
N GLN A 21 -14.18 15.03 3.25
CA GLN A 21 -13.03 15.22 2.34
C GLN A 21 -13.38 14.83 0.90
N LYS A 22 -12.69 15.42 -0.10
CA LYS A 22 -12.88 15.10 -1.53
C LYS A 22 -12.67 13.59 -1.77
N PHE A 23 -13.56 12.95 -2.53
CA PHE A 23 -13.54 11.50 -2.78
C PHE A 23 -12.22 11.01 -3.40
N ILE A 24 -11.66 11.81 -4.31
CA ILE A 24 -10.45 11.50 -5.08
C ILE A 24 -9.20 11.32 -4.20
N PRO A 25 -8.73 12.33 -3.43
CA PRO A 25 -7.56 12.18 -2.56
C PRO A 25 -7.76 11.09 -1.50
N LYS A 26 -8.99 10.93 -0.97
CA LYS A 26 -9.26 9.86 0.02
C LYS A 26 -9.02 8.47 -0.53
N MET A 27 -9.46 8.18 -1.76
CA MET A 27 -9.26 6.87 -2.39
C MET A 27 -7.79 6.57 -2.61
N PHE A 28 -7.01 7.60 -2.96
CA PHE A 28 -5.58 7.45 -3.18
C PHE A 28 -4.78 7.20 -1.89
N PHE A 29 -5.04 7.94 -0.81
CA PHE A 29 -4.39 7.66 0.48
C PHE A 29 -4.76 6.27 1.02
N LEU A 30 -5.99 5.81 0.77
CA LEU A 30 -6.43 4.49 1.20
C LEU A 30 -5.74 3.36 0.42
N ASN A 31 -5.49 3.57 -0.88
CA ASN A 31 -4.76 2.61 -1.70
C ASN A 31 -3.27 2.56 -1.32
N LEU A 32 -2.66 3.71 -1.00
CA LEU A 32 -1.30 3.80 -0.47
C LEU A 32 -1.18 3.02 0.85
N ALA A 33 -2.07 3.25 1.81
CA ALA A 33 -2.08 2.52 3.08
C ALA A 33 -2.28 1.00 2.92
N CYS A 34 -3.13 0.59 1.96
CA CYS A 34 -3.28 -0.83 1.61
C CYS A 34 -1.98 -1.41 1.02
N ALA A 35 -1.30 -0.70 0.13
CA ALA A 35 -0.04 -1.14 -0.44
C ALA A 35 1.06 -1.31 0.63
N ASP A 36 1.17 -0.36 1.57
CA ASP A 36 2.11 -0.44 2.68
C ASP A 36 1.79 -1.57 3.67
N LEU A 37 0.50 -1.85 3.91
CA LEU A 37 0.07 -3.00 4.71
C LEU A 37 0.41 -4.32 4.03
N ILE A 38 0.17 -4.43 2.72
CA ILE A 38 0.56 -5.61 1.92
C ILE A 38 2.08 -5.78 2.00
N PHE A 39 2.86 -4.73 1.74
CA PHE A 39 4.32 -4.77 1.81
C PHE A 39 4.81 -5.20 3.20
N THR A 40 4.25 -4.62 4.26
CA THR A 40 4.60 -4.95 5.64
C THR A 40 4.21 -6.38 6.03
N ALA A 41 3.10 -6.89 5.50
CA ALA A 41 2.71 -8.30 5.65
C ALA A 41 3.62 -9.25 4.86
N THR A 42 4.21 -8.79 3.76
CA THR A 42 5.12 -9.55 2.90
C THR A 42 6.54 -9.65 3.51
N LEU A 43 6.97 -8.64 4.27
CA LEU A 43 8.26 -8.58 4.95
C LEU A 43 8.60 -9.79 5.85
N PRO A 44 7.72 -10.24 6.77
CA PRO A 44 8.01 -11.40 7.62
C PRO A 44 8.15 -12.69 6.81
N PHE A 45 7.44 -12.84 5.69
CA PHE A 45 7.61 -13.99 4.78
C PHE A 45 8.96 -13.97 4.07
N TRP A 46 9.45 -12.79 3.67
CA TRP A 46 10.80 -12.65 3.13
C TRP A 46 11.88 -12.94 4.19
N ALA A 47 11.68 -12.49 5.43
CA ALA A 47 12.60 -12.75 6.53
C ALA A 47 12.70 -14.26 6.87
N THR A 48 11.56 -14.97 6.89
CA THR A 48 11.56 -16.43 7.11
C THR A 48 12.17 -17.19 5.95
N ASN A 49 11.99 -16.73 4.70
CA ASN A 49 12.67 -17.30 3.55
C ASN A 49 14.20 -17.23 3.67
N HIS A 50 14.73 -16.08 4.10
CA HIS A 50 16.18 -15.90 4.28
C HIS A 50 16.76 -16.76 5.41
N LEU A 51 15.99 -17.02 6.46
CA LEU A 51 16.47 -17.75 7.65
C LEU A 51 16.29 -19.27 7.56
N HIS A 52 15.22 -19.77 6.94
CA HIS A 52 14.83 -21.19 7.00
C HIS A 52 14.71 -21.88 5.62
N HIS A 53 15.05 -21.20 4.51
CA HIS A 53 14.69 -21.62 3.14
C HIS A 53 13.15 -21.64 2.95
N TRP A 54 12.65 -21.44 1.74
CA TRP A 54 11.20 -21.25 1.50
C TRP A 54 10.35 -22.49 1.87
N VAL A 55 9.70 -22.48 3.05
CA VAL A 55 8.93 -23.63 3.57
C VAL A 55 7.44 -23.63 3.14
N PHE A 56 6.91 -22.49 2.67
CA PHE A 56 5.50 -22.32 2.31
C PHE A 56 5.13 -22.82 0.88
N GLY A 57 6.07 -23.43 0.15
CA GLY A 57 5.89 -23.94 -1.21
C GLY A 57 5.90 -22.86 -2.32
N ASP A 58 6.18 -23.26 -3.57
CA ASP A 58 6.42 -22.34 -4.71
C ASP A 58 5.24 -21.40 -5.01
N VAL A 59 4.01 -21.91 -4.83
CA VAL A 59 2.77 -21.17 -5.08
C VAL A 59 2.68 -19.92 -4.19
N SER A 60 2.97 -20.05 -2.90
CA SER A 60 2.93 -18.91 -1.98
C SER A 60 4.02 -17.89 -2.30
N CYS A 61 5.21 -18.32 -2.75
CA CYS A 61 6.28 -17.42 -3.21
C CYS A 61 5.81 -16.56 -4.37
N LYS A 62 5.17 -17.19 -5.36
CA LYS A 62 4.63 -16.52 -6.54
C LYS A 62 3.51 -15.54 -6.19
N PHE A 63 2.61 -15.92 -5.28
CA PHE A 63 1.55 -15.02 -4.80
C PHE A 63 2.10 -13.82 -4.04
N VAL A 64 3.02 -14.05 -3.10
CA VAL A 64 3.70 -12.99 -2.33
C VAL A 64 4.42 -12.02 -3.27
N ALA A 65 5.17 -12.54 -4.25
CA ALA A 65 5.83 -11.70 -5.25
C ALA A 65 4.83 -10.93 -6.14
N ALA A 66 3.75 -11.58 -6.58
CA ALA A 66 2.71 -10.92 -7.39
C ALA A 66 2.03 -9.79 -6.61
N PHE A 67 1.60 -10.03 -5.37
CA PHE A 67 1.00 -9.01 -4.50
C PHE A 67 1.96 -7.86 -4.22
N TYR A 68 3.25 -8.16 -4.04
CA TYR A 68 4.29 -7.16 -3.89
C TYR A 68 4.37 -6.24 -5.10
N PHE A 69 4.53 -6.80 -6.31
CA PHE A 69 4.62 -6.00 -7.54
C PHE A 69 3.34 -5.23 -7.83
N ILE A 70 2.17 -5.85 -7.68
CA ILE A 70 0.87 -5.20 -7.89
C ILE A 70 0.71 -4.02 -6.91
N GLY A 71 1.03 -4.21 -5.64
CA GLY A 71 0.99 -3.14 -4.63
C GLY A 71 1.91 -1.97 -4.97
N LEU A 72 3.14 -2.28 -5.39
CA LEU A 72 4.15 -1.27 -5.77
C LEU A 72 3.73 -0.46 -7.00
N TYR A 73 3.36 -1.13 -8.08
CA TYR A 73 2.96 -0.45 -9.32
C TYR A 73 1.65 0.33 -9.14
N SER A 74 0.67 -0.25 -8.45
CA SER A 74 -0.60 0.44 -8.14
C SER A 74 -0.35 1.72 -7.34
N SER A 75 0.50 1.66 -6.31
CA SER A 75 0.87 2.82 -5.49
C SER A 75 1.51 3.94 -6.32
N ILE A 76 2.48 3.60 -7.17
CA ILE A 76 3.17 4.59 -8.03
C ILE A 76 2.18 5.25 -8.99
N MET A 77 1.35 4.46 -9.68
CA MET A 77 0.35 5.00 -10.62
C MET A 77 -0.62 5.96 -9.91
N ILE A 78 -1.01 5.62 -8.69
CA ILE A 78 -1.89 6.43 -7.84
C ILE A 78 -1.25 7.73 -7.40
N VAL A 79 0.01 7.71 -6.97
CA VAL A 79 0.75 8.92 -6.60
C VAL A 79 0.95 9.83 -7.81
N THR A 80 1.23 9.26 -8.98
CA THR A 80 1.32 10.03 -10.23
C THR A 80 -0.03 10.68 -10.56
N ALA A 81 -1.13 9.93 -10.48
CA ALA A 81 -2.47 10.45 -10.73
C ALA A 81 -2.87 11.55 -9.74
N MET A 82 -2.53 11.42 -8.45
CA MET A 82 -2.70 12.49 -7.44
C MET A 82 -1.94 13.76 -7.81
N THR A 83 -0.70 13.62 -8.26
CA THR A 83 0.15 14.76 -8.64
C THR A 83 -0.44 15.48 -9.84
N VAL A 84 -0.93 14.73 -10.82
CA VAL A 84 -1.59 15.27 -12.02
C VAL A 84 -2.89 15.98 -11.66
N ASP A 85 -3.77 15.36 -10.85
CA ASP A 85 -5.02 15.99 -10.39
C ASP A 85 -4.77 17.32 -9.67
N ARG A 86 -3.78 17.34 -8.78
CA ARG A 86 -3.38 18.57 -8.08
C ARG A 86 -2.81 19.62 -9.04
N PHE A 87 -2.02 19.21 -10.03
CA PHE A 87 -1.48 20.12 -11.04
C PHE A 87 -2.60 20.79 -11.83
N PHE A 88 -3.59 20.02 -12.33
CA PHE A 88 -4.76 20.58 -13.00
C PHE A 88 -5.57 21.50 -12.10
N THR A 89 -5.77 21.14 -10.83
CA THR A 89 -6.50 21.97 -9.85
C THR A 89 -5.81 23.30 -9.53
N VAL A 90 -4.47 23.37 -9.65
CA VAL A 90 -3.71 24.59 -9.36
C VAL A 90 -3.55 25.48 -10.60
N VAL A 91 -3.40 24.86 -11.78
CA VAL A 91 -3.20 25.57 -13.04
C VAL A 91 -4.51 26.11 -13.61
N LEU A 92 -5.62 25.37 -13.42
CA LEU A 92 -6.96 25.76 -13.85
C LEU A 92 -7.70 26.47 -12.71
#